data_AF-A0A1S3BB58-F1
#
_entry.id   AF-A0A1S3BB58-F1
#
_cell.length_a   1.000
_cell.length_b   1.000
_cell.length_c   1.000
_cell.angle_alpha   90.00
_cell.angle_beta   90.00
_cell.angle_gamma   90.00
#
_symmetry.space_group_name_H-M   'P 1'
#
loop_
_entity.id
_entity.type
_entity.pdbx_description
1 polymer ?
#
loop_
_entity_poly.entity_id
_entity_poly.type
_entity_poly.pdbx_seq_one_letter_code
_entity_poly.pdbx_strand_id
1 'polypeptide(L)'
;MLQAVADMDLSLSYGKVGVPKQLVIKKDASSISEAVGNVGLKLPLVAKPLVADGSEKSHQLSLAYDKYSLQKLEPPLVLQEFVNHGGVMFKVFIVGEAIKVVRRFSLPNVSMWEVLKNAGIYHFPRVSHAAASADDADLDPCVAELPPRPLLERLAKELRRRLGLRLFNLDIIREYGTRDHYYVIDINYFPGYGKMPEYEHIFTDFLLGLVQSKYKKRTTY
;
A
#
# COMPACT_ATOMS: atom_id res chain seq x y z
N MET A 1 -4.83 2.86 9.73
CA MET A 1 -4.80 3.96 8.73
C MET A 1 -5.58 3.62 7.46
N LEU A 2 -5.47 2.41 6.89
CA LEU A 2 -6.24 2.02 5.69
C LEU A 2 -7.76 2.18 5.82
N GLN A 3 -8.33 2.00 7.03
CA GLN A 3 -9.75 2.27 7.27
C GLN A 3 -10.14 3.70 6.88
N ALA A 4 -9.26 4.69 7.07
CA ALA A 4 -9.54 6.06 6.69
C ALA A 4 -9.71 6.23 5.18
N VAL A 5 -9.08 5.38 4.36
CA VAL A 5 -9.29 5.31 2.89
C VAL A 5 -10.61 4.59 2.58
N ALA A 6 -10.88 3.47 3.26
CA ALA A 6 -12.11 2.69 3.07
C ALA A 6 -13.38 3.51 3.36
N ASP A 7 -13.31 4.40 4.35
CA ASP A 7 -14.41 5.30 4.74
C ASP A 7 -14.52 6.54 3.82
N MET A 8 -13.72 6.62 2.74
CA MET A 8 -13.84 7.66 1.73
C MET A 8 -14.64 7.14 0.55
N ASP A 9 -15.67 7.89 0.15
CA ASP A 9 -16.26 7.72 -1.17
C ASP A 9 -15.46 8.56 -2.18
N LEU A 10 -14.40 7.96 -2.72
CA LEU A 10 -13.57 8.55 -3.77
C LEU A 10 -13.86 7.86 -5.10
N SER A 11 -15.10 7.99 -5.58
CA SER A 11 -15.33 7.98 -7.03
C SER A 11 -14.92 9.35 -7.59
N LEU A 12 -13.82 9.36 -8.34
CA LEU A 12 -13.27 10.59 -8.91
C LEU A 12 -13.41 10.56 -10.42
N SER A 13 -13.44 11.75 -11.04
CA SER A 13 -13.33 11.91 -12.49
C SER A 13 -12.05 11.31 -13.07
N TYR A 14 -11.09 10.96 -12.21
CA TYR A 14 -9.74 10.48 -12.53
C TYR A 14 -9.52 9.01 -12.13
N GLY A 15 -10.58 8.31 -11.69
CA GLY A 15 -10.55 6.91 -11.28
C GLY A 15 -11.13 6.63 -9.90
N LYS A 16 -11.12 5.35 -9.53
CA LYS A 16 -11.61 4.87 -8.23
C LYS A 16 -10.43 4.51 -7.34
N VAL A 17 -10.52 4.88 -6.07
CA VAL A 17 -9.55 4.50 -5.06
C VAL A 17 -10.25 3.68 -3.98
N GLY A 18 -9.71 2.51 -3.67
CA GLY A 18 -10.21 1.66 -2.59
C GLY A 18 -9.09 1.06 -1.76
N VAL A 19 -9.48 0.12 -0.90
CA VAL A 19 -8.56 -0.80 -0.21
C VAL A 19 -9.02 -2.23 -0.53
N PRO A 20 -8.10 -3.18 -0.76
CA PRO A 20 -8.50 -4.57 -0.89
C PRO A 20 -9.13 -5.03 0.42
N LYS A 21 -10.11 -5.95 0.36
CA LYS A 21 -10.73 -6.46 1.58
C LYS A 21 -9.67 -7.11 2.45
N GLN A 22 -9.79 -6.91 3.75
CA GLN A 22 -8.81 -7.42 4.69
C GLN A 22 -9.45 -7.82 6.01
N LEU A 23 -8.77 -8.72 6.72
CA LEU A 23 -9.18 -9.25 8.01
C LEU A 23 -7.96 -9.34 8.92
N VAL A 24 -8.13 -8.89 10.17
CA VAL A 24 -7.10 -9.00 11.20
C VAL A 24 -7.33 -10.28 12.01
N ILE A 25 -6.32 -11.15 12.05
CA ILE A 25 -6.30 -12.34 12.90
C ILE A 25 -5.32 -12.11 14.05
N LYS A 26 -5.82 -12.14 15.29
CA LYS A 26 -5.00 -11.78 16.47
C LYS A 26 -4.33 -12.95 17.17
N LYS A 27 -4.98 -14.12 17.26
CA LYS A 27 -4.50 -15.20 18.14
C LYS A 27 -4.71 -16.59 17.57
N ASP A 28 -5.95 -16.94 17.21
CA ASP A 28 -6.28 -18.32 16.90
C ASP A 28 -6.03 -18.66 15.43
N ALA A 29 -4.99 -19.48 15.19
CA ALA A 29 -4.65 -19.95 13.85
C ALA A 29 -5.70 -20.94 13.29
N SER A 30 -6.38 -21.68 14.16
CA SER A 30 -7.31 -22.73 13.75
C SER A 30 -8.60 -22.18 13.14
N SER A 31 -9.05 -21.00 13.58
CA SER A 31 -10.24 -20.32 13.05
C SER A 31 -9.98 -19.44 11.83
N ILE A 32 -8.75 -19.34 11.32
CA ILE A 32 -8.43 -18.47 10.17
C ILE A 32 -9.32 -18.79 8.97
N SER A 33 -9.44 -20.07 8.61
CA SER A 33 -10.19 -20.50 7.43
C SER A 33 -11.68 -20.17 7.54
N GLU A 34 -12.25 -20.34 8.72
CA GLU A 34 -13.65 -20.02 9.00
C GLU A 34 -13.87 -18.51 8.97
N ALA A 35 -13.01 -17.74 9.64
CA ALA A 35 -13.10 -16.28 9.67
C ALA A 35 -12.97 -15.66 8.26
N VAL A 36 -12.07 -16.19 7.44
CA VAL A 36 -11.92 -15.84 6.01
C VAL A 36 -13.21 -16.11 5.24
N GLY A 37 -13.82 -17.28 5.45
CA GLY A 37 -15.09 -17.68 4.84
C GLY A 37 -16.26 -16.77 5.24
N ASN A 38 -16.37 -16.46 6.54
CA ASN A 38 -17.45 -15.64 7.10
C ASN A 38 -17.41 -14.18 6.58
N VAL A 39 -16.22 -13.63 6.36
CA VAL A 39 -16.04 -12.28 5.80
C VAL A 39 -16.08 -12.28 4.26
N GLY A 40 -16.01 -13.46 3.64
CA GLY A 40 -16.06 -13.63 2.18
C GLY A 40 -14.82 -13.07 1.48
N LEU A 41 -13.64 -13.24 2.07
CA LEU A 41 -12.36 -12.90 1.44
C LEU A 41 -12.03 -13.89 0.30
N LYS A 42 -11.57 -13.39 -0.83
CA LYS A 42 -11.20 -14.18 -2.00
C LYS A 42 -9.71 -14.51 -2.00
N LEU A 43 -9.38 -15.76 -2.33
CA LEU A 43 -8.01 -16.21 -2.53
C LEU A 43 -7.49 -15.75 -3.91
N PRO A 44 -6.17 -15.52 -4.04
CA PRO A 44 -5.15 -15.70 -3.01
C PRO A 44 -5.09 -14.52 -2.02
N LEU A 45 -4.59 -14.78 -0.80
CA LEU A 45 -4.52 -13.79 0.29
C LEU A 45 -3.07 -13.49 0.68
N VAL A 46 -2.72 -12.21 0.72
CA VAL A 46 -1.45 -11.73 1.28
C VAL A 46 -1.56 -11.75 2.80
N ALA A 47 -0.68 -12.51 3.46
CA ALA A 47 -0.50 -12.51 4.89
C ALA A 47 0.63 -11.55 5.29
N LYS A 48 0.30 -10.56 6.12
CA LYS A 48 1.22 -9.55 6.66
C LYS A 48 1.32 -9.73 8.18
N PRO A 49 2.49 -10.09 8.75
CA PRO A 49 2.65 -10.14 10.20
C PRO A 49 2.31 -8.79 10.84
N LEU A 50 1.60 -8.80 11.98
CA LEU A 50 1.28 -7.58 12.73
C LEU A 50 2.41 -7.14 13.66
N VAL A 51 3.27 -8.08 14.06
CA VAL A 51 4.45 -7.77 14.87
C VAL A 51 5.49 -7.13 13.96
N ALA A 52 5.73 -5.84 14.15
CA ALA A 52 6.85 -5.10 13.58
C ALA A 52 7.91 -4.92 14.68
N ASP A 53 8.63 -5.98 15.04
CA ASP A 53 9.71 -5.92 16.04
C ASP A 53 11.06 -5.52 15.42
N GLY A 54 11.06 -5.18 14.12
CA GLY A 54 12.26 -4.82 13.37
C GLY A 54 13.16 -6.00 13.01
N SER A 55 12.78 -7.24 13.38
CA SER A 55 13.49 -8.45 12.96
C SER A 55 13.20 -8.79 11.49
N GLU A 56 14.08 -9.59 10.89
CA GLU A 56 13.89 -10.07 9.52
C GLU A 56 12.59 -10.88 9.32
N LYS A 57 12.02 -11.43 10.39
CA LYS A 57 10.75 -12.19 10.37
C LYS A 57 9.52 -11.28 10.26
N SER A 58 9.60 -10.05 10.78
CA SER A 58 8.49 -9.07 10.74
C SER A 58 8.14 -8.55 9.35
N HIS A 59 9.01 -8.75 8.36
CA HIS A 59 8.82 -8.25 6.99
C HIS A 59 8.55 -9.33 5.95
N GLN A 60 8.41 -10.60 6.36
CA GLN A 60 8.11 -11.68 5.43
C GLN A 60 6.63 -11.67 5.05
N LEU A 61 6.36 -11.19 3.83
CA LEU A 61 5.07 -11.35 3.18
C LEU A 61 4.94 -12.77 2.65
N SER A 62 3.79 -13.37 2.90
CA SER A 62 3.46 -14.71 2.39
C SER A 62 2.15 -14.66 1.60
N LEU A 63 2.05 -15.45 0.54
CA LEU A 63 0.82 -15.58 -0.25
C LEU A 63 0.19 -16.95 0.00
N ALA A 64 -1.04 -16.93 0.48
CA ALA A 64 -1.86 -18.11 0.69
C ALA A 64 -2.78 -18.32 -0.53
N TYR A 65 -2.57 -19.41 -1.26
CA TYR A 65 -3.30 -19.71 -2.50
C TYR A 65 -4.60 -20.49 -2.28
N ASP A 66 -4.65 -21.26 -1.19
CA ASP A 66 -5.75 -22.18 -0.91
C ASP A 66 -6.13 -22.17 0.57
N LYS A 67 -7.28 -22.77 0.92
CA LYS A 67 -7.75 -22.82 2.31
C LYS A 67 -6.83 -23.62 3.23
N TYR A 68 -6.13 -24.64 2.72
CA TYR A 68 -5.20 -25.45 3.51
C TYR A 68 -3.96 -24.64 3.91
N SER A 69 -3.50 -23.74 3.02
CA SER A 69 -2.38 -22.85 3.25
C SER A 69 -2.66 -21.85 4.39
N LEU A 70 -3.92 -21.47 4.59
CA LEU A 70 -4.32 -20.59 5.71
C LEU A 70 -4.06 -21.20 7.08
N GLN A 71 -4.14 -22.52 7.21
CA GLN A 71 -3.91 -23.24 8.47
C GLN A 71 -2.44 -23.24 8.90
N LYS A 72 -1.53 -22.92 7.96
CA LYS A 72 -0.08 -22.85 8.20
C LYS A 72 0.40 -21.44 8.58
N LEU A 73 -0.51 -20.47 8.64
CA LEU A 73 -0.18 -19.09 9.00
C LEU A 73 -0.19 -18.91 10.52
N GLU A 74 0.75 -18.11 11.02
CA GLU A 74 0.93 -17.84 12.44
C GLU A 74 0.49 -16.42 12.81
N PRO A 75 -0.61 -16.25 13.56
CA PRO A 75 -1.02 -14.94 14.09
C PRO A 75 0.01 -14.35 15.08
N PRO A 76 0.01 -13.02 15.30
CA PRO A 76 -0.94 -12.05 14.79
C PRO A 76 -0.58 -11.57 13.38
N LEU A 77 -1.57 -11.50 12.49
CA LEU A 77 -1.39 -11.10 11.09
C LEU A 77 -2.62 -10.41 10.49
N VAL A 78 -2.40 -9.74 9.37
CA VAL A 78 -3.46 -9.22 8.49
C VAL A 78 -3.50 -10.09 7.24
N LEU A 79 -4.70 -10.59 6.91
CA LEU A 79 -5.00 -11.18 5.61
C LEU A 79 -5.61 -10.12 4.72
N GLN A 80 -5.09 -9.93 3.52
CA GLN A 80 -5.58 -8.96 2.55
C GLN A 80 -5.74 -9.65 1.18
N GLU A 81 -6.84 -9.38 0.47
CA GLU A 81 -7.04 -9.86 -0.90
C GLU A 81 -5.89 -9.43 -1.80
N PHE A 82 -5.33 -10.39 -2.54
CA PHE A 82 -4.35 -10.11 -3.55
C PHE A 82 -5.04 -9.59 -4.81
N VAL A 83 -4.64 -8.41 -5.26
CA VAL A 83 -5.11 -7.81 -6.50
C VAL A 83 -3.97 -7.90 -7.51
N ASN A 84 -4.20 -8.52 -8.66
CA ASN A 84 -3.22 -8.51 -9.76
C ASN A 84 -2.95 -7.06 -10.18
N HIS A 85 -1.69 -6.68 -10.31
CA HIS A 85 -1.27 -5.28 -10.57
C HIS A 85 -0.03 -5.16 -11.45
N GLY A 86 0.28 -6.20 -12.22
CA GLY A 86 1.37 -6.22 -13.20
C GLY A 86 2.77 -6.14 -12.58
N GLY A 87 2.92 -6.44 -11.29
CA GLY A 87 4.23 -6.41 -10.63
C GLY A 87 4.80 -5.02 -10.39
N VAL A 88 3.97 -3.97 -10.42
CA VAL A 88 4.39 -2.58 -10.17
C VAL A 88 3.54 -1.94 -9.07
N MET A 89 4.21 -1.26 -8.15
CA MET A 89 3.60 -0.47 -7.09
C MET A 89 4.09 0.98 -7.17
N PHE A 90 3.19 1.92 -6.87
CA PHE A 90 3.47 3.35 -6.77
C PHE A 90 3.62 3.73 -5.31
N LYS A 91 4.84 4.12 -4.92
CA LYS A 91 5.09 4.68 -3.59
C LYS A 91 4.93 6.19 -3.66
N VAL A 92 3.85 6.69 -3.06
CA VAL A 92 3.45 8.10 -3.08
C VAL A 92 3.85 8.75 -1.77
N PHE A 93 4.91 9.54 -1.78
CA PHE A 93 5.35 10.34 -0.64
C PHE A 93 4.55 11.64 -0.55
N ILE A 94 4.10 11.96 0.65
CA ILE A 94 3.32 13.16 0.96
C ILE A 94 4.06 13.94 2.06
N VAL A 95 4.53 15.13 1.69
CA VAL A 95 5.27 16.04 2.58
C VAL A 95 4.58 17.41 2.58
N GLY A 96 3.73 17.64 3.57
CA GLY A 96 2.84 18.80 3.56
C GLY A 96 1.91 18.73 2.35
N GLU A 97 1.96 19.72 1.47
CA GLU A 97 1.22 19.76 0.19
C GLU A 97 1.97 19.06 -0.95
N ALA A 98 3.27 18.80 -0.80
CA ALA A 98 4.09 18.20 -1.85
C ALA A 98 3.78 16.71 -1.98
N ILE A 99 3.72 16.25 -3.24
CA ILE A 99 3.51 14.85 -3.59
C ILE A 99 4.63 14.42 -4.53
N LYS A 100 5.29 13.32 -4.20
CA LYS A 100 6.30 12.68 -5.06
C LYS A 100 5.97 11.20 -5.22
N VAL A 101 5.95 10.72 -6.45
CA VAL A 101 5.65 9.31 -6.75
C VAL A 101 6.93 8.66 -7.26
N VAL A 102 7.20 7.44 -6.78
CA VAL A 102 8.26 6.57 -7.33
C VAL A 102 7.67 5.22 -7.66
N ARG A 103 8.12 4.60 -8.76
CA ARG A 103 7.75 3.23 -9.11
C ARG A 103 8.64 2.24 -8.36
N ARG A 104 8.02 1.14 -7.95
CA ARG A 104 8.68 0.00 -7.31
C ARG A 104 8.22 -1.27 -8.00
N PHE A 105 9.13 -2.23 -8.15
CA PHE A 105 8.70 -3.58 -8.44
C PHE A 105 7.83 -4.09 -7.28
N SER A 106 6.94 -5.00 -7.58
CA SER A 106 6.02 -5.60 -6.63
C SER A 106 5.85 -7.09 -6.96
N LEU A 107 4.92 -7.74 -6.27
CA LEU A 107 4.60 -9.14 -6.51
C LEU A 107 4.03 -9.32 -7.93
N PRO A 108 4.52 -10.30 -8.71
CA PRO A 108 4.00 -10.56 -10.05
C PRO A 108 2.54 -10.98 -10.00
N ASN A 109 1.86 -10.86 -11.13
CA ASN A 109 0.49 -11.37 -11.25
C ASN A 109 0.43 -12.87 -10.96
N VAL A 110 -0.68 -13.28 -10.37
CA VAL A 110 -1.03 -14.67 -10.12
C VAL A 110 -2.08 -15.10 -11.14
N SER A 111 -1.79 -16.17 -11.86
CA SER A 111 -2.72 -16.82 -12.77
C SER A 111 -3.61 -17.84 -12.05
N MET A 112 -4.81 -18.10 -12.59
CA MET A 112 -5.68 -19.18 -12.09
C MET A 112 -4.98 -20.55 -12.10
N TRP A 113 -4.10 -20.79 -13.07
CA TRP A 113 -3.34 -22.04 -13.15
C TRP A 113 -2.35 -22.19 -11.99
N GLU A 114 -1.70 -21.10 -11.56
CA GLU A 114 -0.84 -21.12 -10.38
C GLU A 114 -1.64 -21.33 -9.09
N VAL A 115 -2.85 -20.76 -8.99
CA VAL A 115 -3.76 -21.04 -7.86
C VAL A 115 -4.17 -22.51 -7.81
N LEU A 116 -4.38 -23.14 -8.96
CA LEU A 116 -4.78 -24.56 -9.04
C LEU A 116 -3.62 -25.55 -8.87
N LYS A 117 -2.39 -25.16 -9.24
CA LYS A 117 -1.22 -26.04 -9.24
C LYS A 117 -0.36 -25.90 -7.97
N ASN A 118 -0.32 -24.71 -7.38
CA ASN A 118 0.45 -24.46 -6.16
C ASN A 118 -0.43 -24.76 -4.94
N ALA A 119 -0.20 -25.91 -4.31
CA ALA A 119 -0.73 -26.19 -2.98
C ALA A 119 0.22 -25.63 -1.91
N GLY A 120 -0.27 -24.77 -1.02
CA GLY A 120 0.48 -24.27 0.13
C GLY A 120 0.80 -22.76 0.13
N ILE A 121 1.73 -22.37 1.00
CA ILE A 121 2.15 -20.98 1.19
C ILE A 121 3.39 -20.73 0.31
N TYR A 122 3.32 -19.70 -0.53
CA TYR A 122 4.53 -19.17 -1.16
C TYR A 122 5.10 -18.06 -0.29
N HIS A 123 6.26 -18.31 0.29
CA HIS A 123 7.05 -17.28 0.95
C HIS A 123 7.89 -16.57 -0.11
N PHE A 124 7.68 -15.28 -0.31
CA PHE A 124 8.50 -14.54 -1.26
C PHE A 124 9.91 -14.37 -0.67
N PRO A 125 10.96 -14.94 -1.29
CA PRO A 125 12.32 -14.76 -0.81
C PRO A 125 12.69 -13.30 -1.00
N ARG A 126 12.80 -12.57 0.12
CA ARG A 126 13.00 -11.11 0.25
C ARG A 126 12.39 -10.29 -0.89
N VAL A 127 11.51 -9.38 -0.49
CA VAL A 127 11.09 -8.18 -1.24
C VAL A 127 12.29 -7.31 -1.72
N SER A 128 13.55 -7.75 -1.65
CA SER A 128 14.74 -7.06 -2.17
C SER A 128 14.63 -6.67 -3.65
N HIS A 129 13.93 -7.44 -4.51
CA HIS A 129 13.61 -6.98 -5.87
C HIS A 129 12.45 -5.97 -5.87
N ALA A 130 11.40 -6.18 -5.09
CA ALA A 130 10.28 -5.24 -4.96
C ALA A 130 10.61 -3.94 -4.17
N ALA A 131 11.75 -3.91 -3.48
CA ALA A 131 12.31 -2.73 -2.84
C ALA A 131 13.21 -1.93 -3.79
N ALA A 132 13.51 -2.45 -4.99
CA ALA A 132 14.24 -1.74 -6.03
C ALA A 132 13.34 -0.70 -6.70
N SER A 133 13.95 0.41 -7.12
CA SER A 133 13.25 1.37 -7.97
C SER A 133 12.92 0.70 -9.30
N ALA A 134 11.75 1.00 -9.85
CA ALA A 134 11.36 0.60 -11.19
C ALA A 134 11.20 1.81 -12.13
N ASP A 135 11.69 2.99 -11.73
CA ASP A 135 11.55 4.21 -12.51
C ASP A 135 12.33 4.18 -13.84
N ASP A 136 13.49 3.51 -13.85
CA ASP A 136 14.37 3.39 -15.02
C ASP A 136 14.17 2.06 -15.77
N ALA A 137 13.22 1.23 -15.33
CA ALA A 137 12.92 -0.05 -15.96
C ALA A 137 12.06 0.13 -17.21
N ASP A 138 12.35 -0.66 -18.25
CA ASP A 138 11.48 -0.77 -19.42
C ASP A 138 10.25 -1.60 -19.05
N LEU A 139 9.16 -0.90 -18.72
CA LEU A 139 7.90 -1.48 -18.25
C LEU A 139 6.80 -1.17 -19.25
N ASP A 140 5.83 -2.10 -19.35
CA ASP A 140 4.61 -1.86 -20.12
C ASP A 140 3.93 -0.55 -19.64
N PRO A 141 3.73 0.43 -20.54
CA PRO A 141 3.06 1.69 -20.21
C PRO A 141 1.67 1.49 -19.57
N CYS A 142 0.93 0.46 -20.00
CA CYS A 142 -0.38 0.12 -19.45
C CYS A 142 -0.33 -0.30 -17.97
N VAL A 143 0.84 -0.71 -17.48
CA VAL A 143 1.06 -1.10 -16.07
C VAL A 143 1.80 0.01 -15.31
N ALA A 144 2.76 0.68 -15.93
CA ALA A 144 3.67 1.61 -15.27
C ALA A 144 3.26 3.09 -15.29
N GLU A 145 2.23 3.47 -16.06
CA GLU A 145 1.68 4.84 -16.02
C GLU A 145 1.34 5.27 -14.59
N LEU A 146 1.80 6.46 -14.20
CA LEU A 146 1.61 6.99 -12.85
C LEU A 146 0.12 7.30 -12.58
N PRO A 147 -0.36 7.11 -11.34
CA PRO A 147 -1.70 7.55 -10.96
C PRO A 147 -1.89 9.04 -11.25
N PRO A 148 -3.06 9.47 -11.77
CA PRO A 148 -3.30 10.87 -12.09
C PRO A 148 -3.02 11.81 -10.92
N ARG A 149 -2.24 12.85 -11.16
CA ARG A 149 -1.88 13.83 -10.11
C ARG A 149 -3.10 14.41 -9.37
N PRO A 150 -4.20 14.81 -10.04
CA PRO A 150 -5.39 15.31 -9.33
C PRO A 150 -6.04 14.28 -8.39
N LEU A 151 -5.97 12.99 -8.73
CA LEU A 151 -6.43 11.90 -7.86
C LEU A 151 -5.58 11.84 -6.59
N LEU A 152 -4.26 11.90 -6.73
CA LEU A 152 -3.32 11.87 -5.61
C LEU A 152 -3.44 13.11 -4.71
N GLU A 153 -3.61 14.30 -5.30
CA GLU A 153 -3.78 15.55 -4.55
C GLU A 153 -5.03 15.51 -3.66
N ARG A 154 -6.16 15.04 -4.21
CA ARG A 154 -7.42 14.92 -3.43
C ARG A 154 -7.31 13.83 -2.36
N LEU A 155 -6.74 12.67 -2.69
CA LEU A 155 -6.51 11.59 -1.74
C LEU A 155 -5.59 12.04 -0.59
N ALA A 156 -4.46 12.67 -0.90
CA ALA A 156 -3.52 13.20 0.09
C ALA A 156 -4.15 14.28 0.96
N LYS A 157 -4.93 15.20 0.39
CA LYS A 157 -5.66 16.22 1.15
C LYS A 157 -6.63 15.59 2.15
N GLU A 158 -7.43 14.63 1.73
CA GLU A 158 -8.42 14.01 2.59
C GLU A 158 -7.77 13.15 3.68
N LEU A 159 -6.70 12.41 3.36
CA LEU A 159 -5.95 11.64 4.34
C LEU A 159 -5.27 12.53 5.38
N ARG A 160 -4.67 13.66 4.97
CA ARG A 160 -4.12 14.64 5.91
C ARG A 160 -5.18 15.17 6.87
N ARG A 161 -6.37 15.49 6.36
CA ARG A 161 -7.49 15.98 7.16
C ARG A 161 -7.97 14.93 8.17
N ARG A 162 -8.16 13.68 7.73
CA ARG A 162 -8.71 12.61 8.58
C ARG A 162 -7.71 12.04 9.58
N LEU A 163 -6.45 11.87 9.16
CA LEU A 163 -5.41 11.27 9.99
C LEU A 163 -4.64 12.30 10.82
N GLY A 164 -4.76 13.60 10.50
CA GLY A 164 -3.97 14.66 11.14
C GLY A 164 -2.47 14.59 10.80
N LEU A 165 -2.09 13.77 9.83
CA LEU A 165 -0.70 13.58 9.43
C LEU A 165 -0.30 14.61 8.37
N ARG A 166 1.00 14.87 8.25
CA ARG A 166 1.57 15.69 7.16
C ARG A 166 2.79 15.07 6.49
N LEU A 167 3.35 14.02 7.10
CA LEU A 167 4.53 13.31 6.65
C LEU A 167 4.19 11.83 6.65
N PHE A 168 3.85 11.29 5.49
CA PHE A 168 3.49 9.90 5.31
C PHE A 168 3.69 9.51 3.85
N ASN A 169 3.74 8.21 3.58
CA ASN A 169 3.60 7.72 2.22
C ASN A 169 2.44 6.73 2.12
N LEU A 170 2.02 6.51 0.89
CA LEU A 170 1.07 5.49 0.48
C LEU A 170 1.78 4.52 -0.42
N ASP A 171 1.45 3.25 -0.27
CA ASP A 171 1.80 2.22 -1.25
C ASP A 171 0.50 1.90 -2.02
N ILE A 172 0.49 2.24 -3.31
CA ILE A 172 -0.67 2.15 -4.19
C ILE A 172 -0.38 1.17 -5.32
N ILE A 173 -1.34 0.32 -5.65
CA ILE A 173 -1.31 -0.54 -6.83
C ILE A 173 -2.49 -0.20 -7.75
N ARG A 174 -2.32 -0.45 -9.05
CA ARG A 174 -3.41 -0.35 -10.05
C ARG A 174 -3.84 -1.76 -10.44
N GLU A 175 -5.14 -2.03 -10.43
CA GLU A 175 -5.67 -3.33 -10.83
C GLU A 175 -5.35 -3.64 -12.29
N TYR A 176 -4.71 -4.78 -12.53
CA TYR A 176 -4.27 -5.21 -13.85
C TYR A 176 -5.46 -5.40 -14.78
N GLY A 177 -5.36 -4.88 -16.00
CA GLY A 177 -6.46 -4.88 -16.97
C GLY A 177 -7.46 -3.73 -16.80
N THR A 178 -7.33 -2.94 -15.73
CA THR A 178 -8.08 -1.68 -15.57
C THR A 178 -7.17 -0.49 -15.90
N ARG A 179 -7.78 0.64 -16.24
CA ARG A 179 -7.04 1.90 -16.42
C ARG A 179 -7.04 2.77 -15.16
N ASP A 180 -8.09 2.68 -14.36
CA ASP A 180 -8.44 3.70 -13.38
C ASP A 180 -8.87 3.16 -12.00
N HIS A 181 -8.73 1.85 -11.74
CA HIS A 181 -8.97 1.27 -10.42
C HIS A 181 -7.66 1.16 -9.63
N TYR A 182 -7.57 1.92 -8.54
CA TYR A 182 -6.41 1.98 -7.67
C TYR A 182 -6.74 1.46 -6.27
N TYR A 183 -5.77 0.80 -5.65
CA TYR A 183 -5.88 0.26 -4.30
C TYR A 183 -4.73 0.75 -3.44
N VAL A 184 -5.06 1.33 -2.29
CA VAL A 184 -4.06 1.64 -1.25
C VAL A 184 -3.87 0.37 -0.42
N ILE A 185 -2.64 -0.17 -0.42
CA ILE A 185 -2.31 -1.44 0.25
C ILE A 185 -1.54 -1.24 1.56
N ASP A 186 -0.90 -0.07 1.73
CA ASP A 186 -0.23 0.31 2.96
C ASP A 186 -0.11 1.84 3.12
N ILE A 187 -0.02 2.31 4.36
CA ILE A 187 0.21 3.71 4.74
C ILE A 187 1.21 3.72 5.88
N ASN A 188 2.34 4.41 5.70
CA ASN A 188 3.33 4.55 6.77
C ASN A 188 3.44 5.99 7.22
N TYR A 189 3.39 6.20 8.54
CA TYR A 189 3.68 7.48 9.16
C TYR A 189 5.20 7.68 9.18
N PHE A 190 5.65 8.85 8.72
CA PHE A 190 7.07 9.21 8.67
C PHE A 190 7.97 8.09 8.11
N PRO A 191 7.81 7.70 6.84
CA PRO A 191 8.64 6.66 6.23
C PRO A 191 10.09 7.10 6.07
N GLY A 192 10.95 6.18 5.63
CA GLY A 192 12.27 6.54 5.12
C GLY A 192 12.17 7.31 3.80
N TYR A 193 12.69 8.54 3.76
CA TYR A 193 12.67 9.42 2.58
C TYR A 193 13.94 9.38 1.74
N GLY A 194 14.98 8.65 2.15
CA GLY A 194 16.26 8.61 1.41
C GLY A 194 16.17 8.03 -0.02
N LYS A 195 15.02 7.47 -0.41
CA LYS A 195 14.74 7.02 -1.78
C LYS A 195 13.70 7.89 -2.51
N MET A 196 13.30 9.02 -1.92
CA MET A 196 12.45 10.02 -2.55
C MET A 196 13.36 11.01 -3.29
N PRO A 197 13.19 11.21 -4.60
CA PRO A 197 13.99 12.21 -5.31
C PRO A 197 13.71 13.61 -4.76
N GLU A 198 14.75 14.43 -4.66
CA GLU A 198 14.69 15.83 -4.20
C GLU A 198 14.19 15.98 -2.74
N TYR A 199 14.40 14.95 -1.91
CA TYR A 199 13.85 14.97 -0.55
C TYR A 199 14.37 16.12 0.29
N GLU A 200 15.63 16.51 0.12
CA GLU A 200 16.25 17.60 0.87
C GLU A 200 15.47 18.91 0.64
N HIS A 201 15.29 19.29 -0.63
CA HIS A 201 14.57 20.50 -1.01
C HIS A 201 13.11 20.48 -0.55
N ILE A 202 12.40 19.38 -0.80
CA ILE A 202 10.99 19.24 -0.42
C ILE A 202 10.81 19.35 1.10
N PHE A 203 11.71 18.74 1.89
CA PHE A 203 11.67 18.86 3.35
C PHE A 203 12.01 20.26 3.84
N THR A 204 13.03 20.89 3.27
CA THR A 204 13.41 22.26 3.62
C THR A 204 12.25 23.21 3.35
N ASP A 205 11.64 23.15 2.17
CA ASP A 205 10.49 23.99 1.81
C ASP A 205 9.29 23.75 2.72
N PHE A 206 9.02 22.48 3.05
CA PHE A 206 7.97 22.13 4.01
C PHE A 206 8.21 22.80 5.37
N LEU A 207 9.41 22.65 5.94
CA LEU A 207 9.75 23.23 7.25
C LEU A 207 9.70 24.76 7.23
N LEU A 208 10.23 25.40 6.18
CA LEU A 208 10.14 26.85 5.99
C LEU A 208 8.68 27.32 5.91
N GLY A 209 7.83 26.60 5.17
CA GLY A 209 6.40 26.88 5.09
C GLY A 209 5.69 26.80 6.44
N LEU A 210 6.09 25.87 7.32
CA LEU A 210 5.55 25.79 8.68
C LEU A 210 5.89 27.03 9.50
N VAL A 211 7.14 27.50 9.41
CA VAL A 211 7.60 28.69 10.12
C VAL A 211 6.78 29.90 9.65
N GLN A 212 6.69 30.13 8.34
CA GLN A 212 5.94 31.25 7.76
C GLN A 212 4.44 31.22 8.13
N SER A 213 3.81 30.04 8.11
CA SER A 213 2.40 29.89 8.49
C SER A 213 2.14 30.23 9.97
N LYS A 214 3.09 29.90 10.87
CA LYS A 214 3.03 30.29 12.29
C LYS A 214 3.16 31.80 12.47
N TYR A 215 4.06 32.44 11.72
CA TYR A 215 4.21 33.90 11.76
C TYR A 215 2.95 34.62 11.26
N LYS A 216 2.38 34.20 10.12
CA LYS A 216 1.14 34.77 9.58
C LYS A 216 -0.04 34.66 10.55
N LYS A 217 -0.16 33.54 11.28
CA LYS A 217 -1.20 33.35 12.30
C LYS A 217 -1.01 34.22 13.55
N ARG A 218 0.23 34.60 13.88
CA ARG A 218 0.53 35.47 15.04
C ARG A 218 0.29 36.95 14.75
N THR A 219 0.42 37.38 13.50
CA THR A 219 0.20 38.76 13.06
C THR A 219 -1.27 39.11 12.79
N THR A 220 -2.18 38.14 12.85
CA THR A 220 -3.63 38.33 12.65
C THR A 220 -4.43 38.40 13.96
N TYR A 221 -3.77 38.66 15.09
CA TYR A 221 -4.39 38.94 16.38
C TYR A 221 -4.08 40.35 16.83
#